data_AF-A0A0P4WQ12-F1
#
_entry.id   AF-A0A0P4WQ12-F1
#
_cell.length_a   1.000
_cell.length_b   1.000
_cell.length_c   1.000
_cell.angle_alpha   90.00
_cell.angle_beta   90.00
_cell.angle_gamma   90.00
#
_symmetry.space_group_name_H-M   'P 1'
#
loop_
_entity.id
_entity.type
_entity.pdbx_description
1 polymer ?
#
loop_
_entity_poly.entity_id
_entity_poly.type
_entity_poly.pdbx_seq_one_letter_code
_entity_poly.pdbx_strand_id
1 'polypeptide(L)'
;MYTSPVPLRRPAAFYLTLSSPVRVLPESPRWLLSRNRLDRCSKVLENIAAKNGRKVPESLQETLQAIVATQRSETNYGAVQLFKYRVMAIRTLLLTACL
;
A
#
# COMPACT_ATOMS: atom_id res chain seq x y z
N MET A 1 -11.95 -8.51 -13.45
CA MET A 1 -12.47 -7.20 -12.99
C MET A 1 -11.40 -6.13 -13.27
N TYR A 2 -11.76 -5.15 -14.10
CA TYR A 2 -10.86 -4.20 -14.77
C TYR A 2 -10.30 -3.13 -13.80
N THR A 3 -9.00 -3.15 -13.49
CA THR A 3 -8.34 -1.97 -12.90
C THR A 3 -8.02 -1.00 -14.05
N SER A 4 -8.88 -0.03 -14.27
CA SER A 4 -8.58 1.05 -15.22
C SER A 4 -7.32 1.81 -14.78
N PRO A 5 -6.38 2.11 -15.69
CA PRO A 5 -5.15 2.81 -15.36
C PRO A 5 -5.51 4.20 -14.82
N VAL A 6 -5.08 4.50 -13.59
CA VAL A 6 -5.20 5.85 -13.01
C VAL A 6 -4.26 6.74 -13.83
N PRO A 7 -4.74 7.82 -14.49
CA PRO A 7 -3.84 8.78 -15.11
C PRO A 7 -3.07 9.47 -13.99
N LEU A 8 -1.79 9.13 -13.87
CA LEU A 8 -0.81 9.81 -13.02
C LEU A 8 -0.59 11.21 -13.58
N ARG A 9 -1.50 12.14 -13.26
CA ARG A 9 -1.30 13.57 -13.48
C ARG A 9 -0.22 14.05 -12.51
N ARG A 10 1.04 13.86 -12.90
CA ARG A 10 2.22 14.32 -12.16
C ARG A 10 2.55 15.75 -12.59
N PRO A 11 2.31 16.79 -11.76
CA PRO A 11 3.04 18.04 -11.95
C PRO A 11 4.49 17.82 -11.48
N ALA A 12 5.45 18.23 -12.31
CA ALA A 12 6.89 18.04 -12.12
C ALA A 12 7.51 18.72 -10.88
N ALA A 13 6.70 19.33 -10.01
CA ALA A 13 7.13 20.13 -8.87
C ALA A 13 7.00 19.40 -7.50
N PHE A 14 6.90 18.06 -7.49
CA PHE A 14 6.60 17.30 -6.26
C PHE A 14 7.81 17.05 -5.33
N TYR A 15 9.04 17.42 -5.73
CA TYR A 15 10.25 17.05 -4.99
C TYR A 15 11.12 18.20 -4.48
N LEU A 16 10.71 19.47 -4.60
CA LEU A 16 11.57 20.61 -4.20
C LEU A 16 10.91 21.55 -3.20
N THR A 17 10.41 21.03 -2.08
CA THR A 17 10.29 21.84 -0.86
C THR A 17 10.36 20.94 0.38
N LEU A 18 11.59 20.71 0.83
CA LEU A 18 11.98 20.06 2.09
C LEU A 18 11.62 20.92 3.31
N SER A 19 10.35 21.31 3.45
CA SER A 19 9.81 21.93 4.67
C SER A 19 8.53 21.22 5.13
N SER A 20 8.68 19.92 5.41
CA SER A 20 7.73 19.03 6.13
C SER A 20 6.34 18.78 5.50
N PRO A 21 6.11 17.63 4.83
CA PRO A 21 4.78 17.22 4.40
C PRO A 21 4.23 16.02 5.21
N VAL A 22 4.63 15.81 6.48
CA VAL A 22 3.94 14.81 7.34
C VAL A 22 2.46 15.18 7.55
N ARG A 23 2.12 16.47 7.37
CA ARG A 23 0.76 16.99 7.55
C ARG A 23 -0.13 16.91 6.31
N VAL A 24 0.45 16.67 5.13
CA VAL A 24 -0.26 16.71 3.83
C VAL A 24 -0.66 15.32 3.35
N LEU A 25 0.13 14.29 3.67
CA LEU A 25 -0.19 12.91 3.33
C LEU A 25 -1.06 12.28 4.44
N PRO A 26 -2.20 11.65 4.09
CA PRO A 26 -2.92 10.83 5.05
C PRO A 26 -2.05 9.65 5.50
N GLU A 27 -2.34 9.08 6.67
CA GLU A 27 -1.72 7.82 7.11
C GLU A 27 -1.88 6.72 6.03
N SER A 28 -0.90 5.84 5.91
CA SER A 28 -0.93 4.76 4.90
C SER A 28 -2.13 3.83 5.15
N PRO A 29 -3.06 3.67 4.18
CA PRO A 29 -4.20 2.75 4.31
C PRO A 29 -3.76 1.31 4.62
N ARG A 30 -2.63 0.88 4.03
CA ARG A 30 -2.07 -0.46 4.26
C ARG A 30 -1.60 -0.65 5.71
N TRP A 31 -1.00 0.37 6.30
CA TRP A 31 -0.55 0.32 7.70
C TRP A 31 -1.74 0.30 8.68
N LEU A 32 -2.78 1.08 8.38
CA LEU A 32 -4.04 1.03 9.13
C LEU A 32 -4.68 -0.37 9.06
N LEU A 33 -4.65 -0.98 7.88
CA LEU A 33 -5.15 -2.33 7.65
C LEU A 33 -4.36 -3.38 8.46
N SER A 34 -3.02 -3.32 8.44
CA SER A 34 -2.18 -4.28 9.20
C SER A 34 -2.32 -4.12 10.72
N ARG A 35 -2.70 -2.94 11.20
CA ARG A 35 -3.01 -2.65 12.61
C ARG A 35 -4.46 -2.99 13.01
N ASN A 36 -5.24 -3.64 12.13
CA ASN A 36 -6.65 -3.96 12.35
C ASN A 36 -7.54 -2.72 12.64
N ARG A 37 -7.15 -1.55 12.12
CA ARG A 37 -7.88 -0.28 12.32
C ARG A 37 -8.79 0.03 11.12
N LEU A 38 -9.79 -0.82 10.93
CA LEU A 38 -10.66 -0.79 9.74
C LEU A 38 -11.45 0.52 9.60
N ASP A 39 -11.99 1.07 10.69
CA ASP A 39 -12.78 2.31 10.66
C ASP A 39 -11.98 3.55 10.25
N ARG A 40 -10.70 3.60 10.64
CA ARG A 40 -9.79 4.67 10.19
C ARG A 40 -9.36 4.44 8.75
N CYS A 41 -9.13 3.17 8.38
CA CYS A 41 -8.76 2.79 7.03
C CYS A 41 -9.84 3.19 6.00
N SER A 42 -11.12 2.90 6.29
CA SER A 42 -12.24 3.27 5.42
C SER A 42 -12.33 4.77 5.21
N LYS A 43 -12.28 5.57 6.29
CA LYS A 43 -12.27 7.04 6.21
C LYS A 43 -11.12 7.60 5.37
N VAL A 44 -9.92 7.03 5.51
CA VAL A 44 -8.78 7.45 4.69
C VAL A 44 -8.99 7.07 3.22
N LEU A 45 -9.51 5.88 2.93
CA LEU A 45 -9.82 5.44 1.58
C LEU A 45 -10.94 6.28 0.94
N GLU A 46 -11.97 6.66 1.71
CA GLU A 46 -13.02 7.58 1.28
C GLU A 46 -12.45 8.95 0.92
N ASN A 47 -11.58 9.50 1.75
CA ASN A 47 -10.91 10.78 1.47
C ASN A 47 -10.03 10.70 0.21
N ILE A 48 -9.33 9.59 -0.01
CA ILE A 48 -8.51 9.37 -1.21
C ILE A 48 -9.42 9.23 -2.44
N ALA A 49 -10.52 8.48 -2.33
CA ALA A 49 -11.48 8.31 -3.42
C ALA A 49 -12.15 9.63 -3.81
N ALA A 50 -12.55 10.43 -2.82
CA ALA A 50 -13.13 11.76 -3.03
C ALA A 50 -12.15 12.70 -3.76
N LYS A 51 -10.89 12.75 -3.33
CA LYS A 51 -9.85 13.54 -4.01
C LYS A 51 -9.56 13.06 -5.43
N ASN A 52 -9.70 11.76 -5.67
CA ASN A 52 -9.50 11.14 -6.99
C ASN A 52 -10.78 11.14 -7.86
N GLY A 53 -11.90 11.71 -7.39
CA GLY A 53 -13.17 11.70 -8.12
C GLY A 53 -13.76 10.31 -8.34
N ARG A 54 -13.41 9.32 -7.50
CA ARG A 54 -13.90 7.93 -7.59
C ARG A 54 -14.97 7.67 -6.54
N LYS A 55 -15.98 6.88 -6.91
CA LYS A 55 -16.97 6.37 -5.96
C LYS A 55 -16.38 5.24 -5.14
N VAL A 56 -16.65 5.26 -3.84
CA VAL A 56 -16.23 4.20 -2.92
C VAL A 56 -17.22 3.04 -3.07
N PRO A 57 -16.76 1.80 -3.33
CA PRO A 57 -17.64 0.65 -3.40
C PRO A 57 -18.21 0.30 -2.02
N GLU A 58 -19.48 -0.10 -1.95
CA GLU A 58 -20.15 -0.51 -0.71
C GLU A 58 -19.50 -1.77 -0.10
N SER A 59 -18.93 -2.64 -0.94
CA SER A 59 -18.15 -3.83 -0.55
C SER A 59 -16.73 -3.53 -0.04
N LEU A 60 -16.38 -2.27 0.22
CA LEU A 60 -15.07 -1.90 0.76
C LEU A 60 -14.81 -2.58 2.11
N GLN A 61 -15.80 -2.68 2.98
CA GLN A 61 -15.61 -3.27 4.31
C GLN A 61 -15.34 -4.78 4.22
N GLU A 62 -16.11 -5.48 3.39
CA GLU A 62 -15.94 -6.92 3.13
C GLU A 62 -14.56 -7.23 2.54
N THR A 63 -14.12 -6.43 1.56
CA THR A 63 -12.80 -6.59 0.96
C THR A 63 -11.67 -6.33 1.95
N LEU A 64 -11.78 -5.32 2.82
CA LEU A 64 -10.80 -5.09 3.87
C LEU A 64 -10.73 -6.25 4.87
N GLN A 65 -11.88 -6.80 5.28
CA GLN A 65 -11.94 -7.96 6.18
C GLN A 65 -11.32 -9.21 5.54
N ALA A 66 -11.61 -9.46 4.26
CA ALA A 66 -11.01 -10.57 3.52
C ALA A 66 -9.49 -10.46 3.47
N ILE A 67 -8.93 -9.27 3.22
CA ILE A 67 -7.48 -9.05 3.18
C ILE A 67 -6.86 -9.27 4.57
N VAL A 68 -7.49 -8.82 5.65
CA VAL A 68 -7.00 -9.07 7.01
C VAL A 68 -6.99 -10.57 7.33
N ALA A 69 -8.03 -11.30 6.91
CA ALA A 69 -8.08 -12.75 7.08
C ALA A 69 -6.94 -13.44 6.32
N THR A 70 -6.66 -13.03 5.08
CA THR A 70 -5.52 -13.56 4.31
C THR A 70 -4.18 -13.22 4.96
N GLN A 71 -3.98 -11.98 5.41
CA GLN A 71 -2.74 -11.54 6.07
C GLN A 71 -2.44 -12.29 7.37
N ARG A 72 -3.46 -12.70 8.13
CA ARG A 72 -3.27 -13.55 9.32
C ARG A 72 -2.78 -14.96 8.98
N SER A 73 -3.09 -15.45 7.78
CA SER A 73 -2.63 -16.76 7.31
C SER A 73 -1.22 -16.73 6.70
N GLU A 74 -0.73 -15.54 6.34
CA GLU A 74 0.63 -15.38 5.85
C GLU A 74 1.62 -15.52 7.02
N THR A 75 2.49 -16.53 6.93
CA THR A 75 3.52 -16.78 7.95
C THR A 75 4.58 -15.68 7.89
N ASN A 76 4.99 -15.18 9.06
CA ASN A 76 6.06 -14.19 9.16
C ASN A 76 7.39 -14.89 8.83
N TYR A 77 7.91 -14.68 7.62
CA TYR A 77 9.20 -15.21 7.20
C TYR A 77 10.35 -14.34 7.70
N GLY A 78 11.38 -14.96 8.25
CA GLY A 78 12.60 -14.27 8.68
C GLY A 78 13.51 -13.88 7.52
N ALA A 79 14.34 -12.85 7.71
CA ALA A 79 15.26 -12.35 6.67
C ALA A 79 16.22 -13.42 6.15
N VAL A 80 16.67 -14.35 7.01
CA VAL A 80 17.56 -15.46 6.62
C VAL A 80 16.90 -16.39 5.61
N GLN A 81 15.57 -16.49 5.60
CA GLN A 81 14.83 -17.34 4.68
C GLN A 81 14.81 -16.80 3.23
N LEU A 82 15.12 -15.52 3.02
CA LEU A 82 15.30 -14.95 1.68
C LEU A 82 16.43 -15.64 0.92
N PHE A 83 17.51 -16.01 1.62
CA PHE A 83 18.66 -16.71 1.04
C PHE A 83 18.45 -18.22 0.90
N LYS A 84 17.42 -18.79 1.55
CA LYS A 84 17.10 -20.22 1.47
C LYS A 84 16.67 -20.64 0.07
N TYR A 85 16.01 -19.75 -0.69
CA TYR A 85 15.47 -20.06 -2.01
C TYR A 85 16.23 -19.30 -3.10
N ARG A 86 16.87 -20.05 -4.01
CA ARG A 86 17.77 -19.51 -5.06
C ARG A 86 17.13 -18.42 -5.93
N VAL A 87 15.86 -18.58 -6.31
CA VAL A 87 15.15 -17.59 -7.14
C VAL A 87 14.87 -16.30 -6.36
N MET A 88 14.56 -16.38 -5.07
CA MET A 88 14.34 -15.20 -4.22
C MET A 88 15.66 -14.49 -3.94
N ALA A 89 16.72 -15.23 -3.61
CA ALA A 89 18.05 -14.68 -3.40
C ALA A 89 18.59 -13.93 -4.63
N ILE A 90 18.46 -14.48 -5.84
CA ILE A 90 18.92 -13.80 -7.07
C ILE A 90 18.14 -12.52 -7.33
N ARG A 91 16.82 -12.50 -7.11
CA ARG A 91 15.99 -11.30 -7.30
C ARG A 91 16.30 -10.23 -6.26
N THR A 92 16.49 -10.61 -5.00
CA THR A 92 16.92 -9.69 -3.95
C THR A 92 18.31 -9.14 -4.25
N LEU A 93 19.26 -9.99 -4.63
CA LEU A 93 20.63 -9.57 -4.97
C LEU A 93 20.67 -8.67 -6.20
N LEU A 94 19.87 -8.96 -7.24
CA LEU A 94 19.71 -8.06 -8.38
C LEU A 94 19.21 -6.68 -7.94
N LEU A 95 18.19 -6.62 -7.09
CA LEU A 95 17.63 -5.35 -6.62
C LEU A 95 18.55 -4.58 -5.67
N THR A 96 19.41 -5.26 -4.90
CA THR A 96 20.30 -4.62 -3.91
C THR A 96 21.71 -4.37 -4.41
N ALA A 97 22.23 -5.19 -5.32
CA ALA A 97 23.61 -5.11 -5.82
C ALA A 97 23.72 -4.52 -7.23
N CYS A 98 22.61 -4.41 -7.97
CA CYS A 98 22.57 -3.78 -9.30
C CYS A 98 21.90 -2.39 -9.28
N LEU A 99 21.59 -1.85 -8.09
CA LEU A 99 21.17 -0.46 -7.90
C LEU A 99 22.37 0.43 -7.61
#